data_AF-A0A7C9MWT4-F1
#
_entry.id   AF-A0A7C9MWT4-F1
#
_cell.length_a   1.000
_cell.length_b   1.000
_cell.length_c   1.000
_cell.angle_alpha   90.00
_cell.angle_beta   90.00
_cell.angle_gamma   90.00
#
_symmetry.space_group_name_H-M   'P 1'
#
loop_
_entity.id
_entity.type
_entity.pdbx_description
1 polymer ?
#
loop_
_entity_poly.entity_id
_entity_poly.type
_entity_poly.pdbx_seq_one_letter_code
_entity_poly.pdbx_strand_id
1 'polypeptide(L)'
;LGRRQAVQAALAEPPQPCAVAPLAGLVHDLAAARGHVAAAAAALVAKERALAAFAEGVAERLAALGACPLCGGELSTTSFLEGSHRHAQPGEPGAL
;
A
#
# COMPACT_ATOMS: atom_id res chain seq x y z
N LEU A 1 33.62 19.81 -60.75
CA LEU A 1 32.36 19.85 -59.97
C LEU A 1 31.43 18.65 -60.22
N GLY A 2 31.43 18.02 -61.41
CA GLY A 2 30.44 16.98 -61.78
C GLY A 2 30.41 15.66 -60.98
N ARG A 3 31.57 15.10 -60.58
CA ARG A 3 31.60 13.79 -59.87
C ARG A 3 30.91 13.85 -58.49
N ARG A 4 31.07 14.95 -57.76
CA ARG A 4 30.51 15.12 -56.42
C ARG A 4 28.98 15.27 -56.45
N GLN A 5 28.45 16.01 -57.43
CA GLN A 5 27.02 16.14 -57.66
C GLN A 5 26.37 14.82 -58.10
N ALA A 6 27.04 14.04 -58.95
CA ALA A 6 26.54 12.73 -59.38
C ALA A 6 26.40 11.74 -58.21
N VAL A 7 27.37 11.74 -57.28
CA VAL A 7 27.29 10.91 -56.06
C VAL A 7 26.17 11.39 -55.15
N GLN A 8 25.99 12.70 -54.98
CA GLN A 8 24.92 13.27 -54.16
C GLN A 8 23.52 12.94 -54.70
N ALA A 9 23.33 13.00 -56.02
CA ALA A 9 22.07 12.67 -56.68
C ALA A 9 21.74 11.17 -56.64
N ALA A 10 22.74 10.32 -56.43
CA ALA A 10 22.57 8.87 -56.31
C ALA A 10 22.26 8.40 -54.88
N LEU A 11 22.36 9.29 -53.88
CA LEU A 11 21.97 8.97 -52.51
C LEU A 11 20.45 8.98 -52.40
N ALA A 12 19.90 7.96 -51.74
CA ALA A 12 18.49 7.96 -51.36
C ALA A 12 18.21 9.14 -50.41
N GLU A 13 17.01 9.71 -50.51
CA GLU A 13 16.54 10.73 -49.58
C GLU A 13 16.66 10.19 -48.14
N PRO A 14 17.28 10.94 -47.21
CA PRO A 14 17.36 10.51 -45.84
C PRO A 14 15.95 10.33 -45.26
N PRO A 15 15.71 9.29 -44.45
CA PRO A 15 14.40 9.08 -43.84
C PRO A 15 14.03 10.28 -42.97
N GLN A 16 12.78 10.72 -43.08
CA GLN A 16 12.28 11.83 -42.29
C GLN A 16 12.14 11.40 -40.81
N PRO A 17 12.61 12.22 -39.86
CA PRO A 17 12.45 11.90 -38.44
C PRO A 17 10.96 11.88 -38.07
N CYS A 18 10.55 10.81 -37.38
CA CYS A 18 9.18 10.69 -36.89
C CYS A 18 8.94 11.60 -35.67
N ALA A 19 7.67 11.92 -35.41
CA ALA A 19 7.29 12.72 -34.26
C ALA A 19 7.54 11.95 -32.95
N VAL A 20 8.45 12.45 -32.11
CA VAL A 20 8.81 11.84 -30.82
C VAL A 20 7.89 12.25 -29.67
N ALA A 21 7.00 13.21 -29.89
CA ALA A 21 6.09 13.73 -28.85
C ALA A 21 5.24 12.64 -28.17
N PRO A 22 4.66 11.64 -28.88
CA PRO A 22 3.92 10.56 -28.23
C PRO A 22 4.79 9.73 -27.29
N LEU A 23 6.05 9.46 -27.66
CA LEU A 23 6.99 8.73 -26.82
C LEU A 23 7.36 9.54 -25.58
N ALA A 24 7.56 10.85 -25.72
CA ALA A 24 7.80 11.72 -24.57
C ALA A 24 6.62 11.74 -23.60
N GLY A 25 5.38 11.75 -24.12
CA GLY A 25 4.16 11.61 -23.31
C GLY A 25 4.14 10.30 -22.51
N LEU A 26 4.41 9.17 -23.17
CA LEU A 26 4.46 7.87 -22.50
C LEU A 26 5.53 7.80 -21.40
N VAL A 27 6.70 8.41 -21.61
CA VAL A 27 7.76 8.47 -20.59
C VAL A 27 7.30 9.31 -19.39
N HIS A 28 6.60 10.42 -19.64
CA HIS A 28 6.04 11.25 -18.57
C HIS A 28 4.97 10.48 -17.77
N ASP A 29 4.04 9.82 -18.45
CA ASP A 29 2.98 9.03 -17.82
C ASP A 29 3.56 7.88 -16.98
N LEU A 30 4.59 7.20 -17.50
CA LEU A 30 5.29 6.14 -16.77
C LEU A 30 5.99 6.68 -15.52
N ALA A 31 6.63 7.85 -15.60
CA ALA A 31 7.25 8.50 -14.46
C ALA A 31 6.20 8.86 -13.39
N ALA A 32 5.06 9.41 -13.79
CA ALA A 32 3.96 9.73 -12.89
C ALA A 32 3.38 8.47 -12.21
N ALA A 33 3.13 7.42 -13.00
CA ALA A 33 2.65 6.13 -12.49
C ALA A 33 3.61 5.52 -11.46
N ARG A 34 4.93 5.56 -11.73
CA ARG A 34 5.95 5.10 -10.77
C ARG A 34 5.92 5.92 -9.48
N GLY A 35 5.71 7.23 -9.57
CA GLY A 35 5.53 8.10 -8.41
C GLY A 35 4.31 7.70 -7.57
N HIS A 36 3.18 7.44 -8.21
CA HIS A 36 1.95 7.00 -7.53
C HIS A 36 2.13 5.65 -6.82
N VAL A 37 2.79 4.68 -7.47
CA VAL A 37 3.08 3.38 -6.86
C VAL A 37 3.98 3.53 -5.64
N ALA A 38 5.03 4.36 -5.72
CA ALA A 38 5.93 4.59 -4.59
C ALA A 38 5.20 5.23 -3.40
N ALA A 39 4.33 6.21 -3.67
CA ALA A 39 3.51 6.86 -2.64
C ALA A 39 2.53 5.88 -1.99
N ALA A 40 1.85 5.05 -2.80
CA ALA A 40 0.93 4.03 -2.29
C ALA A 40 1.64 2.98 -1.43
N ALA A 41 2.83 2.53 -1.85
CA ALA A 41 3.64 1.60 -1.07
C ALA A 41 4.07 2.20 0.28
N ALA A 42 4.51 3.46 0.29
CA ALA A 42 4.85 4.16 1.53
C ALA A 42 3.65 4.31 2.47
N ALA A 43 2.47 4.63 1.92
CA ALA A 43 1.23 4.73 2.68
C ALA A 43 0.80 3.38 3.27
N LEU A 44 0.98 2.28 2.54
CA LEU A 44 0.69 0.93 3.04
C LEU A 44 1.58 0.59 4.24
N VAL A 45 2.89 0.78 4.12
CA VAL A 45 3.84 0.53 5.22
C VAL A 45 3.50 1.39 6.45
N ALA A 46 3.10 2.65 6.25
CA ALA A 46 2.68 3.52 7.34
C ALA A 46 1.41 2.99 8.04
N LYS A 47 0.43 2.50 7.28
CA LYS A 47 -0.79 1.90 7.83
C LYS A 47 -0.52 0.61 8.59
N GLU A 48 0.34 -0.27 8.07
CA GLU A 48 0.73 -1.51 8.74
C GLU A 48 1.39 -1.23 10.09
N ARG A 49 2.31 -0.25 10.13
CA ARG A 49 2.93 0.19 11.40
C ARG A 49 1.91 0.77 12.37
N ALA A 50 0.98 1.59 11.88
CA ALA A 50 -0.06 2.16 12.72
C ALA A 50 -0.99 1.08 13.31
N LEU A 51 -1.35 0.07 12.52
CA LEU A 51 -2.15 -1.07 12.98
C LEU A 51 -1.41 -1.91 14.01
N ALA A 52 -0.11 -2.18 13.80
CA ALA A 52 0.72 -2.90 14.76
C ALA A 52 0.81 -2.15 16.09
N ALA A 53 1.12 -0.86 16.06
CA ALA A 53 1.19 -0.03 17.26
C ALA A 53 -0.16 0.07 17.98
N PHE A 54 -1.27 0.14 17.23
CA PHE A 54 -2.61 0.11 17.81
C PHE A 54 -2.91 -1.22 18.51
N ALA A 55 -2.60 -2.35 17.86
CA ALA A 55 -2.81 -3.68 18.45
C ALA A 55 -1.98 -3.88 19.72
N GLU A 56 -0.73 -3.41 19.74
CA GLU A 56 0.13 -3.41 20.93
C GLU A 56 -0.46 -2.56 22.06
N GLY A 57 -0.90 -1.33 21.78
CA GLY A 57 -1.54 -0.49 22.79
C GLY A 57 -2.86 -1.06 23.33
N VAL A 58 -3.62 -1.79 22.51
CA VAL A 58 -4.79 -2.55 22.98
C VAL A 58 -4.35 -3.69 23.90
N ALA A 59 -3.29 -4.41 23.54
CA ALA A 59 -2.74 -5.50 24.35
C ALA A 59 -2.33 -5.03 25.75
N GLU A 60 -1.54 -3.96 25.81
CA GLU A 60 -1.09 -3.36 27.06
C GLU A 60 -2.27 -2.97 27.94
N ARG A 61 -3.30 -2.34 27.34
CA ARG A 61 -4.49 -1.90 28.08
C ARG A 61 -5.32 -3.05 28.60
N LEU A 62 -5.51 -4.12 27.81
CA LEU A 62 -6.23 -5.31 28.26
C LEU A 62 -5.46 -6.04 29.36
N ALA A 63 -4.13 -6.14 29.25
CA ALA A 63 -3.28 -6.70 30.30
C ALA A 63 -3.38 -5.90 31.61
N ALA A 64 -3.45 -4.57 31.53
CA ALA A 64 -3.65 -3.71 32.70
C ALA A 64 -5.02 -3.89 33.36
N LEU A 65 -6.06 -4.25 32.58
CA LEU A 65 -7.38 -4.58 33.11
C LEU A 65 -7.43 -5.99 33.73
N GLY A 66 -6.66 -6.93 33.18
CA GLY A 66 -6.55 -8.32 33.64
C GLY A 66 -7.77 -9.18 33.29
N ALA A 67 -8.95 -8.80 33.76
CA ALA A 67 -10.20 -9.51 33.53
C ALA A 67 -11.34 -8.57 33.14
N CYS A 68 -12.39 -9.12 32.55
CA CYS A 68 -13.58 -8.39 32.17
C CYS A 68 -14.26 -7.84 33.43
N PRO A 69 -14.41 -6.52 33.58
CA PRO A 69 -15.01 -5.95 34.79
C PRO A 69 -16.50 -6.26 34.93
N LEU A 70 -17.15 -6.77 33.88
CA LEU A 70 -18.57 -7.09 33.87
C LEU A 70 -18.85 -8.55 34.27
N CYS A 71 -18.02 -9.50 33.85
CA CYS A 71 -18.29 -10.93 34.04
C CYS A 71 -17.10 -11.73 34.60
N GLY A 72 -15.96 -11.08 34.89
CA GLY A 72 -14.75 -11.73 35.41
C GLY A 72 -14.00 -12.63 34.41
N GLY A 73 -14.46 -12.70 33.16
CA GLY A 73 -13.84 -13.52 32.12
C GLY A 73 -12.48 -12.99 31.66
N GLU A 74 -11.65 -13.86 31.07
CA GLU A 74 -10.34 -13.49 30.53
C GLU A 74 -10.49 -12.51 29.35
N LEU A 75 -9.64 -11.47 29.33
CA LEU A 75 -9.56 -10.51 28.23
C LEU A 75 -8.34 -10.80 27.37
N SER A 76 -8.57 -11.34 26.16
CA SER A 76 -7.52 -11.46 25.15
C SER A 76 -7.67 -10.40 24.06
N THR A 77 -6.55 -9.99 23.48
CA THR A 77 -6.51 -9.07 22.33
C THR A 77 -7.25 -9.61 21.13
N THR A 78 -7.06 -10.88 20.82
CA THR A 78 -7.70 -11.57 19.71
C THR A 78 -9.23 -11.53 19.85
N SER A 79 -9.76 -11.96 21.00
CA SER A 79 -11.21 -11.98 21.22
C SER A 79 -11.83 -10.57 21.27
N PHE A 80 -11.07 -9.58 21.74
CA PHE A 80 -11.53 -8.19 21.77
C PHE A 80 -11.56 -7.54 20.37
N LEU A 81 -10.51 -7.71 19.57
CA LEU A 81 -10.42 -7.12 18.23
C LEU A 81 -11.33 -7.82 17.21
N GLU A 82 -11.58 -9.12 17.38
CA GLU A 82 -12.51 -9.89 16.55
C GLU A 82 -13.97 -9.72 16.98
N GLY A 83 -14.24 -9.02 18.10
CA GLY A 83 -15.58 -8.84 18.65
C GLY A 83 -16.25 -10.14 19.12
N SER A 84 -15.46 -11.18 19.38
CA SER A 84 -15.93 -12.53 19.69
C SER A 84 -16.06 -12.82 21.18
N HIS A 85 -15.66 -11.90 22.07
CA HIS A 85 -15.89 -12.07 23.51
C HIS A 85 -17.40 -12.08 23.81
N ARG A 86 -17.91 -13.26 24.21
CA ARG A 86 -19.25 -13.39 24.80
C ARG A 86 -19.14 -13.31 26.33
N HIS A 87 -19.99 -12.49 26.95
CA HIS A 87 -20.14 -12.47 28.40
C HIS A 87 -20.97 -13.69 28.85
N ALA A 88 -20.56 -14.33 29.94
CA ALA A 88 -21.41 -15.31 30.61
C ALA A 88 -22.72 -14.63 31.02
N GLN A 89 -23.84 -15.27 30.71
CA GLN A 89 -25.16 -14.75 31.12
C GLN A 89 -25.35 -15.02 32.62
N PRO A 90 -26.06 -14.15 33.36
CA PRO A 90 -26.36 -14.39 34.77
C PRO A 90 -27.04 -15.76 34.93
N GLY A 91 -26.41 -16.69 35.65
CA GLY A 91 -26.92 -18.05 35.90
C GLY A 91 -26.13 -19.21 35.27
N GLU A 92 -25.10 -18.93 34.45
CA GLU A 92 -24.18 -19.98 33.97
C GLU A 92 -23.05 -20.27 35.00
N PRO A 93 -22.61 -21.54 35.14
CA PRO A 93 -21.57 -21.89 36.10
C PRO A 93 -20.25 -21.16 35.77
N GLY A 94 -19.80 -20.31 36.70
CA GLY A 94 -18.63 -19.45 36.55
C GLY A 94 -18.93 -17.95 36.46
N ALA A 95 -20.20 -17.55 36.40
CA ALA A 95 -20.61 -16.16 36.63
C ALA A 95 -20.51 -15.84 38.14
N LEU A 96 -19.68 -14.86 38.50
CA LEU A 96 -19.64 -14.26 39.84
C LEU A 96 -20.90 -13.41 40.09
#